data_AF-N6YUJ5-F1
#
_entry.id   AF-N6YUJ5-F1
#
_cell.length_a   1.000
_cell.length_b   1.000
_cell.length_c   1.000
_cell.angle_alpha   90.00
_cell.angle_beta   90.00
_cell.angle_gamma   90.00
#
_symmetry.space_group_name_H-M   'P 1'
#
loop_
_entity.id
_entity.type
_entity.pdbx_description
1 polymer ?
#
loop_
_entity_poly.entity_id
_entity_poly.type
_entity_poly.pdbx_seq_one_letter_code
_entity_poly.pdbx_strand_id
1 'polypeptide(L)'
;MVGVLFWGGFNTAMEATNTEKFCISCHEMYDNVYQEYKETIHYNNRTGVRAVCSDCHVPKDWTYKMIRKIQASREVWGKITGTIDTREKFEAKRLTLARREWARMKSVDSRECRNCHSFESMNKEAQKQRARKQHEMAVEDNMTCIDCHKGIAHHKPEGMTEEDEE
;
A
#
# COMPACT_ATOMS: atom_id res chain seq x y z
N MET A 1 -18.55 10.26 30.87
CA MET A 1 -18.89 11.05 29.66
C MET A 1 -17.65 11.58 28.95
N VAL A 2 -16.72 12.29 29.62
CA VAL A 2 -15.48 12.82 29.00
C VAL A 2 -14.65 11.74 28.29
N GLY A 3 -14.47 10.56 28.89
CA GLY A 3 -13.72 9.46 28.26
C GLY A 3 -14.36 8.91 26.98
N VAL A 4 -15.69 8.80 26.93
CA VAL A 4 -16.42 8.32 25.73
C VAL A 4 -16.36 9.36 24.61
N LEU A 5 -16.50 10.65 24.94
CA LEU A 5 -16.39 11.73 23.98
C LEU A 5 -14.97 11.82 23.41
N PHE A 6 -13.95 11.71 24.26
CA PHE A 6 -12.56 11.67 23.83
C PHE A 6 -12.27 10.46 22.93
N TRP A 7 -12.68 9.26 23.35
CA TRP A 7 -12.51 8.04 22.56
C TRP A 7 -13.22 8.10 21.21
N GLY A 8 -14.47 8.59 21.20
CA GLY A 8 -15.25 8.77 19.97
C GLY A 8 -14.64 9.81 19.04
N GLY A 9 -14.18 10.93 19.57
CA GLY A 9 -13.48 11.96 18.80
C GLY A 9 -12.16 11.46 18.21
N PHE A 10 -11.36 10.76 19.02
CA PHE A 10 -10.10 10.19 18.58
C PHE A 10 -10.27 9.16 17.46
N ASN A 11 -11.20 8.21 17.59
CA ASN A 11 -11.44 7.21 16.56
C ASN A 11 -12.03 7.82 15.28
N THR A 12 -12.91 8.83 15.42
CA THR A 12 -13.42 9.58 14.26
C THR A 12 -12.29 10.25 13.49
N ALA A 13 -11.38 10.95 14.17
CA ALA A 13 -10.22 11.57 13.54
C ALA A 13 -9.27 10.53 12.92
N MET A 14 -9.06 9.42 13.62
CA MET A 14 -8.25 8.30 13.12
C MET A 14 -8.82 7.75 11.80
N GLU A 15 -10.14 7.59 11.72
CA GLU A 15 -10.78 7.03 10.54
C GLU A 15 -10.86 8.04 9.40
N ALA A 16 -11.11 9.32 9.70
CA ALA A 16 -11.04 10.38 8.70
C ALA A 16 -9.67 10.41 7.99
N THR A 17 -8.58 10.20 8.73
CA THR A 17 -7.21 10.12 8.19
C THR A 17 -6.87 8.80 7.50
N ASN A 18 -7.80 7.85 7.41
CA ASN A 18 -7.68 6.63 6.60
C ASN A 18 -8.45 6.73 5.28
N THR A 19 -9.14 7.84 5.00
CA THR A 19 -9.93 7.98 3.78
C THR A 19 -9.04 8.29 2.57
N GLU A 20 -9.43 7.81 1.38
CA GLU A 20 -8.77 8.18 0.11
C GLU A 20 -8.71 9.70 -0.07
N LYS A 21 -9.79 10.40 0.27
CA LYS A 21 -9.88 11.87 0.23
C LYS A 21 -8.79 12.55 1.08
N PHE A 22 -8.49 12.01 2.26
CA PHE A 22 -7.41 12.53 3.09
C PHE A 22 -6.04 12.19 2.50
N CYS A 23 -5.83 10.94 2.06
CA CYS A 23 -4.55 10.54 1.47
C CYS A 23 -4.16 11.42 0.27
N ILE A 24 -5.13 11.77 -0.58
CA ILE A 24 -4.91 12.61 -1.76
C ILE A 24 -5.10 14.11 -1.51
N SER A 25 -5.28 14.55 -0.26
CA SER A 25 -5.41 15.99 0.04
C SER A 25 -4.06 16.72 -0.07
N CYS A 26 -2.96 15.97 -0.11
CA CYS A 26 -1.63 16.48 -0.38
C CYS A 26 -1.33 16.35 -1.88
N HIS A 27 -0.84 17.42 -2.51
CA HIS A 27 -0.52 17.44 -3.93
C HIS A 27 0.53 16.38 -4.30
N GLU A 28 1.47 16.08 -3.39
CA GLU A 28 2.49 15.05 -3.60
C GLU A 28 1.89 13.67 -3.85
N MET A 29 0.76 13.36 -3.20
CA MET A 29 0.06 12.08 -3.40
C MET A 29 -0.89 12.16 -4.59
N TYR A 30 -1.59 13.29 -4.76
CA TYR A 30 -2.56 13.48 -5.83
C TYR A 30 -1.91 13.51 -7.22
N ASP A 31 -0.83 14.27 -7.40
CA ASP A 31 -0.19 14.49 -8.69
C ASP A 31 0.65 13.29 -9.13
N ASN A 32 1.12 12.48 -8.18
CA ASN A 32 1.96 11.32 -8.43
C ASN A 32 1.18 10.00 -8.32
N VAL A 33 1.25 9.35 -7.16
CA VAL A 33 0.81 7.96 -6.95
C VAL A 33 -0.69 7.75 -7.19
N TYR A 34 -1.52 8.76 -6.96
CA TYR A 34 -2.96 8.66 -7.23
C TYR A 34 -3.26 8.58 -8.72
N GLN A 35 -2.53 9.30 -9.57
CA GLN A 35 -2.72 9.22 -11.03
C GLN A 35 -2.44 7.80 -11.52
N GLU A 36 -1.34 7.20 -11.05
CA GLU A 36 -0.94 5.84 -11.40
C GLU A 36 -1.95 4.80 -10.89
N TYR A 37 -2.43 4.97 -9.66
CA TYR A 37 -3.43 4.07 -9.07
C TYR A 37 -4.74 4.03 -9.87
N LYS A 38 -5.16 5.16 -10.47
CA LYS A 38 -6.37 5.21 -11.31
C LYS A 38 -6.33 4.29 -12.53
N GLU A 39 -5.14 3.92 -12.97
CA GLU A 39 -4.93 3.06 -14.13
C GLU A 39 -5.03 1.56 -13.78
N THR A 40 -5.29 1.23 -12.51
CA THR A 40 -5.21 -0.13 -11.99
C THR A 40 -6.57 -0.77 -11.73
N ILE A 41 -6.58 -2.10 -11.60
CA ILE A 41 -7.77 -2.87 -11.24
C ILE A 41 -8.28 -2.57 -9.82
N HIS A 42 -7.43 -2.03 -8.95
CA HIS A 42 -7.85 -1.62 -7.62
C HIS A 42 -8.68 -0.33 -7.65
N TYR A 43 -8.52 0.50 -8.69
CA TYR A 43 -9.36 1.68 -8.91
C TYR A 43 -10.61 1.37 -9.73
N ASN A 44 -10.47 0.65 -10.86
CA ASN A 44 -11.59 0.33 -11.73
C ASN A 44 -11.65 -1.17 -12.04
N ASN A 45 -12.71 -1.84 -11.59
CA ASN A 45 -12.91 -3.26 -11.83
C ASN A 45 -14.38 -3.61 -12.03
N ARG A 46 -14.59 -4.83 -12.55
CA ARG A 46 -15.90 -5.40 -12.88
C ARG A 46 -16.87 -5.58 -11.71
N THR A 47 -16.40 -5.53 -10.46
CA THR A 47 -17.23 -5.81 -9.27
C THR A 47 -17.69 -4.55 -8.54
N GLY A 48 -17.07 -3.40 -8.83
CA GLY A 48 -17.34 -2.14 -8.14
C GLY A 48 -16.73 -2.02 -6.74
N VAL A 49 -16.12 -3.09 -6.21
CA VAL A 49 -15.41 -3.07 -4.92
C VAL A 49 -13.98 -2.60 -5.16
N ARG A 50 -13.58 -1.49 -4.54
CA ARG A 50 -12.25 -0.88 -4.69
C ARG A 50 -11.44 -1.05 -3.42
N ALA A 51 -10.14 -1.34 -3.58
CA ALA A 51 -9.17 -1.18 -2.51
C ALA A 51 -8.58 0.23 -2.62
N VAL A 52 -8.76 1.05 -1.59
CA VAL A 52 -8.25 2.42 -1.56
C VAL A 52 -6.88 2.48 -0.88
N CYS A 53 -6.28 3.67 -0.80
CA CYS A 53 -4.94 3.87 -0.26
C CYS A 53 -4.71 3.17 1.10
N SER A 54 -5.67 3.29 2.02
CA SER A 54 -5.56 2.74 3.37
C SER A 54 -5.70 1.23 3.42
N ASP A 55 -6.41 0.58 2.48
CA ASP A 55 -6.53 -0.87 2.45
C ASP A 55 -5.18 -1.57 2.27
N CYS A 56 -4.24 -0.90 1.58
CA CYS A 56 -2.89 -1.39 1.31
C CYS A 56 -1.83 -0.81 2.26
N HIS A 57 -1.94 0.48 2.61
CA HIS A 57 -0.89 1.21 3.37
C HIS A 57 -1.16 1.36 4.86
N VAL A 58 -2.38 1.07 5.33
CA VAL A 58 -2.77 1.19 6.74
C VAL A 58 -3.28 -0.16 7.25
N PRO A 59 -2.61 -0.78 8.23
CA PRO A 59 -3.08 -2.05 8.78
C PRO A 59 -4.50 -1.95 9.36
N LYS A 60 -5.31 -2.99 9.17
CA LYS A 60 -6.67 -3.06 9.76
C LYS A 60 -6.63 -3.30 11.27
N ASP A 61 -5.73 -4.16 11.72
CA ASP A 61 -5.49 -4.43 13.14
C ASP A 61 -5.08 -3.15 13.87
N TRP A 62 -5.64 -2.94 15.06
CA TRP A 62 -5.49 -1.70 15.82
C TRP A 62 -4.03 -1.43 16.22
N THR A 63 -3.32 -2.45 16.69
CA THR A 63 -1.94 -2.30 17.17
C THR A 63 -1.03 -1.90 16.03
N TYR A 64 -1.10 -2.63 14.90
CA TYR A 64 -0.29 -2.32 13.72
C TYR A 64 -0.70 -0.99 13.07
N LYS A 65 -2.00 -0.63 13.10
CA LYS A 65 -2.51 0.66 12.64
C LYS A 65 -1.86 1.81 13.41
N MET A 66 -1.83 1.71 14.74
CA MET A 66 -1.24 2.74 15.60
C MET A 66 0.25 2.90 15.35
N ILE A 67 1.00 1.79 15.24
CA ILE A 67 2.42 1.82 14.89
C ILE A 67 2.63 2.54 13.54
N ARG A 68 1.85 2.19 12.51
CA ARG A 68 1.96 2.82 11.19
C ARG A 68 1.62 4.30 11.22
N LYS A 69 0.60 4.72 11.98
CA LYS A 69 0.24 6.14 12.14
C LYS A 69 1.34 6.94 12.85
N ILE A 70 2.02 6.35 13.83
CA ILE A 70 3.19 6.97 14.45
C ILE A 70 4.32 7.11 13.43
N GLN A 71 4.61 6.07 12.65
CA GLN A 71 5.64 6.12 11.59
C GLN A 71 5.30 7.15 10.50
N ALA A 72 4.01 7.30 10.16
CA ALA A 72 3.51 8.26 9.17
C ALA A 72 3.74 9.72 9.59
N SER A 73 4.02 10.02 10.86
CA SER A 73 4.43 11.37 11.27
C SER A 73 5.66 11.89 10.50
N ARG A 74 6.51 10.99 10.01
CA ARG A 74 7.64 11.33 9.13
C ARG A 74 7.20 11.87 7.76
N GLU A 75 6.04 11.45 7.27
CA GLU A 75 5.47 11.95 6.01
C GLU A 75 4.98 13.39 6.20
N VAL A 76 4.40 13.71 7.37
CA VAL A 76 4.03 15.09 7.74
C VAL A 76 5.28 15.97 7.85
N TRP A 77 6.34 15.48 8.48
CA TRP A 77 7.63 16.18 8.49
C TRP A 77 8.18 16.40 7.08
N GLY A 78 8.09 15.36 6.24
CA GLY A 78 8.48 15.40 4.84
C GLY A 78 7.70 16.43 4.01
N LYS A 79 6.41 16.62 4.31
CA LYS A 79 5.56 17.67 3.74
C LYS A 79 6.03 19.06 4.16
N ILE A 80 6.26 19.27 5.46
CA ILE A 80 6.70 20.56 6.01
C ILE A 80 8.07 20.97 5.43
N THR A 81 8.95 20.00 5.22
CA THR A 81 10.31 20.23 4.72
C THR A 81 10.46 20.12 3.20
N GLY A 82 9.38 19.87 2.46
CA GLY A 82 9.41 19.83 0.99
C GLY A 82 10.27 18.70 0.41
N THR A 83 10.22 17.51 1.02
CA THR A 83 11.11 16.39 0.66
C THR A 83 10.81 15.75 -0.69
N ILE A 84 9.55 15.82 -1.14
CA ILE A 84 9.02 15.29 -2.42
C ILE A 84 7.92 16.22 -2.99
N ASP A 85 8.00 17.52 -2.71
CA ASP A 85 6.98 18.52 -3.06
C ASP A 85 6.94 18.90 -4.56
N THR A 86 7.88 18.39 -5.37
CA THR A 86 7.85 18.47 -6.83
C THR A 86 7.99 17.09 -7.45
N ARG A 87 7.59 16.96 -8.73
CA ARG A 87 7.71 15.70 -9.47
C ARG A 87 9.16 15.22 -9.51
N GLU A 88 10.11 16.11 -9.75
CA GLU A 88 11.53 15.80 -9.84
C GLU A 88 12.07 15.25 -8.51
N LYS A 89 11.69 15.87 -7.39
CA LYS A 89 12.08 15.39 -6.05
C LYS A 89 11.41 14.06 -5.71
N PHE A 90 10.15 13.86 -6.11
CA PHE A 90 9.46 12.58 -5.95
C PHE A 90 10.17 11.48 -6.73
N GLU A 91 10.45 11.70 -8.02
CA GLU A 91 11.17 10.73 -8.86
C GLU A 91 12.55 10.41 -8.33
N ALA A 92 13.32 11.44 -7.92
CA ALA A 92 14.64 11.25 -7.31
C ALA A 92 14.61 10.40 -6.02
N LYS A 93 13.46 10.35 -5.32
CA LYS A 93 13.28 9.52 -4.11
C LYS A 93 12.44 8.28 -4.34
N ARG A 94 11.84 8.07 -5.52
CA ARG A 94 10.84 7.04 -5.78
C ARG A 94 11.38 5.66 -5.42
N LEU A 95 12.58 5.31 -5.86
CA LEU A 95 13.20 4.01 -5.55
C LEU A 95 13.41 3.80 -4.05
N THR A 96 13.86 4.84 -3.34
CA THR A 96 14.02 4.79 -1.88
C THR A 96 12.68 4.57 -1.17
N LEU A 97 11.62 5.27 -1.61
CA LEU A 97 10.29 5.14 -1.04
C LEU A 97 9.69 3.76 -1.33
N ALA A 98 9.83 3.28 -2.57
CA ALA A 98 9.36 1.97 -3.01
C ALA A 98 10.03 0.84 -2.23
N ARG A 99 11.36 0.84 -2.11
CA ARG A 99 12.11 -0.15 -1.32
C ARG A 99 11.64 -0.22 0.13
N ARG A 100 11.40 0.94 0.76
CA ARG A 100 10.89 0.99 2.15
C ARG A 100 9.52 0.34 2.27
N GLU A 101 8.63 0.61 1.33
CA GLU A 101 7.28 0.07 1.37
C GLU A 101 7.25 -1.42 1.00
N TRP A 102 8.05 -1.87 0.03
CA TRP A 102 8.20 -3.28 -0.31
C TRP A 102 8.79 -4.06 0.86
N ALA A 103 9.86 -3.55 1.48
CA ALA A 103 10.44 -4.17 2.68
C ALA A 103 9.42 -4.26 3.82
N ARG A 104 8.63 -3.20 4.04
CA ARG A 104 7.54 -3.22 5.02
C ARG A 104 6.54 -4.33 4.70
N MET A 105 5.99 -4.36 3.49
CA MET A 105 5.00 -5.36 3.07
C MET A 105 5.56 -6.78 3.18
N LYS A 106 6.80 -7.02 2.74
CA LYS A 106 7.49 -8.32 2.86
C LYS A 106 7.65 -8.75 4.32
N SER A 107 8.09 -7.84 5.19
CA SER A 107 8.31 -8.13 6.62
C SER A 107 7.04 -8.53 7.39
N VAL A 108 5.85 -8.24 6.85
CA VAL A 108 4.56 -8.59 7.45
C VAL A 108 3.78 -9.59 6.60
N ASP A 109 4.46 -10.37 5.76
CA ASP A 109 3.86 -11.36 4.86
C ASP A 109 2.72 -10.79 4.01
N SER A 110 2.90 -9.57 3.50
CA SER A 110 1.90 -8.87 2.70
C SER A 110 0.51 -8.85 3.35
N ARG A 111 0.45 -8.74 4.69
CA ARG A 111 -0.79 -8.77 5.50
C ARG A 111 -1.93 -7.97 4.89
N GLU A 112 -1.64 -6.77 4.40
CA GLU A 112 -2.66 -5.90 3.80
C GLU A 112 -3.23 -6.46 2.49
N CYS A 113 -2.41 -7.09 1.65
CA CYS A 113 -2.88 -7.83 0.46
C CYS A 113 -3.76 -9.02 0.87
N ARG A 114 -3.34 -9.77 1.89
CA ARG A 114 -4.01 -10.99 2.36
C ARG A 114 -5.38 -10.76 3.01
N ASN A 115 -5.67 -9.53 3.43
CA ASN A 115 -7.02 -9.15 3.87
C ASN A 115 -8.09 -9.31 2.78
N CYS A 116 -7.68 -9.34 1.51
CA CYS A 116 -8.58 -9.51 0.35
C CYS A 116 -8.15 -10.69 -0.55
N HIS A 117 -6.86 -11.03 -0.58
CA HIS A 117 -6.28 -12.06 -1.44
C HIS A 117 -5.67 -13.20 -0.62
N SER A 118 -6.43 -14.27 -0.40
CA SER A 118 -5.92 -15.51 0.21
C SER A 118 -5.58 -16.55 -0.86
N PHE A 119 -4.43 -17.21 -0.75
CA PHE A 119 -4.09 -18.35 -1.61
C PHE A 119 -5.12 -19.48 -1.52
N GLU A 120 -5.81 -19.62 -0.38
CA GLU A 120 -6.85 -20.64 -0.17
C GLU A 120 -8.14 -20.31 -0.90
N SER A 121 -8.47 -19.02 -1.03
CA SER A 121 -9.74 -18.56 -1.62
C SER A 121 -9.63 -18.15 -3.09
N MET A 122 -8.41 -18.08 -3.63
CA MET A 122 -8.20 -17.86 -5.05
C MET A 122 -8.67 -19.08 -5.85
N ASN A 123 -9.58 -18.88 -6.80
CA ASN A 123 -9.99 -19.92 -7.74
C ASN A 123 -8.83 -20.29 -8.67
N LYS A 124 -8.29 -21.52 -8.54
CA LYS A 124 -7.09 -21.97 -9.27
C LYS A 124 -7.40 -22.28 -10.74
N GLU A 125 -8.62 -22.70 -11.01
CA GLU A 125 -9.12 -23.10 -12.32
C GLU A 125 -9.35 -21.89 -13.23
N ALA A 126 -9.71 -20.75 -12.65
CA ALA A 126 -9.88 -19.47 -13.34
C ALA A 126 -8.54 -18.74 -13.58
N GLN A 127 -7.43 -19.20 -12.99
CA GLN A 127 -6.11 -18.62 -13.22
C GLN A 127 -5.49 -19.15 -14.51
N LYS A 128 -4.76 -18.27 -15.21
CA LYS A 128 -3.88 -18.71 -16.30
C LYS A 128 -2.86 -19.71 -15.74
N GLN A 129 -2.54 -20.76 -16.50
CA GLN A 129 -1.65 -21.85 -16.06
C GLN A 129 -0.33 -21.34 -15.46
N ARG A 130 0.30 -20.33 -16.06
CA ARG A 130 1.51 -19.70 -15.53
C ARG A 130 1.28 -19.11 -14.13
N ALA A 131 0.22 -18.32 -13.95
CA ALA A 131 -0.09 -17.68 -12.67
C ALA A 131 -0.39 -18.71 -11.58
N ARG A 132 -1.15 -19.76 -11.92
CA ARG A 132 -1.44 -20.87 -11.00
C ARG A 132 -0.16 -21.51 -10.49
N LYS A 133 0.77 -21.88 -11.41
CA LYS A 133 2.05 -22.48 -11.04
C LYS A 133 2.89 -21.54 -10.15
N GLN A 134 2.92 -20.24 -10.47
CA GLN A 134 3.65 -19.26 -9.66
C GLN A 134 3.06 -19.11 -8.25
N HIS A 135 1.73 -19.10 -8.12
CA HIS A 135 1.11 -19.08 -6.79
C HIS A 135 1.31 -20.40 -6.01
N GLU A 136 1.35 -21.55 -6.69
CA GLU A 136 1.70 -22.83 -6.04
C GLU A 136 3.13 -22.80 -5.50
N MET A 137 4.11 -22.36 -6.31
CA MET A 137 5.50 -22.20 -5.87
C MET A 137 5.62 -21.17 -4.75
N ALA A 138 4.90 -20.04 -4.82
CA ALA A 138 4.90 -19.05 -3.76
C ALA A 138 4.42 -19.61 -2.41
N VAL A 139 3.49 -20.56 -2.41
CA VAL A 139 3.05 -21.25 -1.19
C VAL A 139 4.11 -22.24 -0.71
N GLU A 140 4.72 -23.02 -1.61
CA GLU A 140 5.77 -23.99 -1.30
C GLU A 140 7.03 -23.32 -0.73
N ASP A 141 7.44 -22.20 -1.32
CA ASP A 141 8.64 -21.44 -0.98
C ASP A 141 8.40 -20.35 0.09
N ASN A 142 7.20 -20.29 0.66
CA ASN A 142 6.80 -19.31 1.69
C ASN A 142 7.05 -17.85 1.25
N MET A 143 6.74 -17.55 0.00
CA MET A 143 6.85 -16.20 -0.57
C MET A 143 5.64 -15.33 -0.19
N THR A 144 5.90 -14.02 -0.15
CA THR A 144 4.89 -12.99 0.07
C THR A 144 4.37 -12.45 -1.26
N CYS A 145 3.21 -11.79 -1.24
CA CYS A 145 2.62 -11.23 -2.46
C CYS A 145 3.54 -10.20 -3.14
N ILE A 146 4.27 -9.41 -2.34
CA ILE A 146 5.12 -8.32 -2.84
C ILE A 146 6.43 -8.81 -3.46
N ASP A 147 6.80 -10.08 -3.30
CA ASP A 147 7.99 -10.64 -3.95
C ASP A 147 7.84 -10.63 -5.48
N CYS A 148 6.64 -10.95 -5.99
CA CYS A 148 6.35 -10.88 -7.42
C CYS A 148 5.59 -9.60 -7.83
N HIS A 149 4.71 -9.08 -6.98
CA HIS A 149 3.78 -7.99 -7.34
C HIS A 149 4.30 -6.57 -7.02
N LYS A 150 5.62 -6.35 -7.16
CA LYS A 150 6.20 -5.00 -7.10
C LYS A 150 5.62 -4.14 -8.23
N GLY A 151 5.09 -2.97 -7.89
CA GLY A 151 4.46 -2.06 -8.86
C GLY A 151 3.01 -2.40 -9.22
N ILE A 152 2.28 -3.09 -8.33
CA ILE A 152 0.87 -3.47 -8.55
C ILE A 152 -0.09 -2.26 -8.62
N ALA A 153 0.20 -1.18 -7.88
CA ALA A 153 -0.64 0.01 -7.79
C ALA A 153 0.03 1.27 -8.37
N HIS A 154 1.35 1.26 -8.48
CA HIS A 154 2.19 2.42 -8.81
C HIS A 154 3.32 1.96 -9.73
N HIS A 155 3.80 2.84 -10.60
CA HIS A 155 4.87 2.50 -11.53
C HIS A 155 6.14 2.13 -10.78
N LYS A 156 6.82 1.10 -11.30
CA LYS A 156 8.14 0.71 -10.80
C LYS A 156 9.12 1.88 -10.97
N PRO A 157 9.99 2.13 -9.97
CA PRO A 157 11.02 3.16 -10.09
C PRO A 157 12.07 2.80 -11.14
N GLU A 158 12.72 3.82 -11.68
CA GLU A 158 13.96 3.64 -12.45
C GLU A 158 15.13 3.29 -11.53
N GLY A 159 16.18 2.67 -12.09
CA GLY A 159 17.41 2.35 -11.36
C GLY A 159 17.32 1.18 -10.38
N MET A 160 16.32 0.31 -10.54
CA MET A 160 16.22 -0.95 -9.78
C MET A 160 17.44 -1.84 -10.04
N THR A 161 17.95 -2.48 -8.99
CA THR A 161 19.03 -3.47 -9.05
C THR A 161 18.46 -4.88 -9.22
N GLU A 162 19.29 -5.87 -9.55
CA GLU A 162 18.88 -7.28 -9.60
C GLU A 162 18.29 -7.73 -8.25
N GLU A 163 18.88 -7.29 -7.13
CA GLU A 163 18.35 -7.52 -5.78
C GLU A 163 16.94 -6.92 -5.56
N ASP A 164 16.57 -5.85 -6.28
CA ASP A 164 15.20 -5.31 -6.20
C ASP A 164 14.19 -6.15 -6.98
N GLU A 165 14.64 -7.05 -7.86
CA GLU A 165 13.77 -7.95 -8.63
C GLU A 165 13.55 -9.28 -7.92
N GLU A 166 14.49 -9.68 -7.05
CA GLU A 166 14.42 -10.83 -6.14
C GLU A 166 13.48 -10.62 -4.93
#